data_AF-A0A7C2ID97-F1
#
_entry.id   AF-A0A7C2ID97-F1
#
_cell.length_a   1.000
_cell.length_b   1.000
_cell.length_c   1.000
_cell.angle_alpha   90.00
_cell.angle_beta   90.00
_cell.angle_gamma   90.00
#
_symmetry.space_group_name_H-M   'P 1'
#
loop_
_entity.id
_entity.type
_entity.pdbx_description
1 polymer ?
#
loop_
_entity_poly.entity_id
_entity_poly.type
_entity_poly.pdbx_seq_one_letter_code
_entity_poly.pdbx_strand_id
1 'polypeptide(L)'
;MIPGRSRLGLVGVVVLLVAALPALVHAQVTIQSKEPTDPQARQIKAGLERRGMKVYDVVIRRAQGRDPAIWGAVTAALYGAPTTADVMNQAANTWDVMHSVLTQEPAATVLIAAQVWTRYILNFAVTKQEWADFLQAWNAARSDDQKKAAAERLIKAMSFSVWDVENRRWADRKDFVNKHFAD
;
A
#
# COMPACT_ATOMS: atom_id res chain seq x y z
N MET A 1 32.41 1.45 27.75
CA MET A 1 30.98 1.11 27.62
C MET A 1 30.20 2.39 27.47
N ILE A 2 29.70 2.69 26.26
CA ILE A 2 28.65 3.69 26.05
C ILE A 2 27.75 3.12 24.94
N PRO A 3 26.49 2.74 25.23
CA PRO A 3 25.48 2.61 24.21
C PRO A 3 24.43 3.70 24.40
N GLY A 4 23.95 4.32 23.32
CA GLY A 4 22.71 5.07 23.43
C GLY A 4 22.40 6.14 22.40
N ARG A 5 22.33 5.75 21.13
CA ARG A 5 21.38 6.25 20.12
C ARG A 5 20.99 7.74 20.18
N SER A 6 21.63 8.51 19.31
CA SER A 6 21.02 9.69 18.69
C SER A 6 19.83 9.26 17.82
N ARG A 7 18.60 9.61 18.23
CA ARG A 7 17.40 9.63 17.38
C ARG A 7 16.60 10.90 17.65
N LEU A 8 17.19 12.03 17.26
CA LEU A 8 16.44 13.22 16.87
C LEU A 8 16.21 13.12 15.36
N GLY A 9 14.98 13.33 14.92
CA GLY A 9 14.67 13.58 13.52
C GLY A 9 13.74 12.57 12.85
N LEU A 10 12.46 12.56 13.23
CA LEU A 10 11.34 12.34 12.31
C LEU A 10 10.02 12.76 13.00
N VAL A 11 10.04 13.98 13.52
CA VAL A 11 8.84 14.73 13.87
C VAL A 11 8.49 15.54 12.62
N GLY A 12 7.29 15.33 12.08
CA GLY A 12 6.67 16.33 11.21
C GLY A 12 6.62 16.00 9.72
N VAL A 13 5.88 14.96 9.33
CA VAL A 13 4.97 15.04 8.18
C VAL A 13 3.73 14.22 8.56
N VAL A 14 2.52 14.68 8.22
CA VAL A 14 1.18 14.09 8.52
C VAL A 14 0.51 14.50 9.85
N VAL A 15 0.57 15.78 10.26
CA VAL A 15 -0.31 16.31 11.34
C VAL A 15 -1.08 17.60 10.96
N LEU A 16 -1.01 18.06 9.71
CA LEU A 16 -1.73 19.27 9.29
C LEU A 16 -2.98 18.93 8.48
N LEU A 17 -3.98 18.35 9.16
CA LEU A 17 -5.39 18.50 8.85
C LEU A 17 -6.20 17.94 10.02
N VAL A 18 -7.35 18.57 10.28
CA VAL A 18 -8.38 18.17 11.28
C VAL A 18 -8.20 18.78 12.68
N ALA A 19 -8.45 20.10 12.76
CA ALA A 19 -9.08 20.69 13.93
C ALA A 19 -10.57 20.91 13.60
N ALA A 20 -11.44 20.03 14.14
CA ALA A 20 -12.85 20.26 14.51
C ALA A 20 -13.61 18.91 14.55
N LEU A 21 -14.09 18.55 15.75
CA LEU A 21 -15.12 17.54 16.05
C LEU A 21 -16.47 18.28 16.27
N PRO A 22 -17.65 17.63 16.47
CA PRO A 22 -17.98 16.19 16.45
C PRO A 22 -19.25 15.85 15.63
N ALA A 23 -19.33 14.64 15.05
CA ALA A 23 -20.58 13.92 14.87
C ALA A 23 -20.28 12.44 14.64
N LEU A 24 -20.93 11.57 15.41
CA LEU A 24 -20.94 10.11 15.26
C LEU A 24 -21.62 9.74 13.94
N VAL A 25 -20.84 9.76 12.87
CA VAL A 25 -21.18 9.21 11.56
C VAL A 25 -20.03 8.28 11.24
N HIS A 26 -20.30 7.08 10.73
CA HIS A 26 -19.31 6.17 10.13
C HIS A 26 -18.20 7.02 9.50
N ALA A 27 -17.04 7.11 10.15
CA ALA A 27 -16.06 8.14 9.82
C ALA A 27 -15.60 7.90 8.38
N GLN A 28 -16.24 8.58 7.44
CA GLN A 28 -15.87 8.52 6.05
C GLN A 28 -14.61 9.36 5.98
N VAL A 29 -13.46 8.66 5.98
CA VAL A 29 -12.15 9.29 5.91
C VAL A 29 -12.11 10.09 4.61
N THR A 30 -12.27 11.41 4.76
CA THR A 30 -12.23 12.34 3.64
C THR A 30 -10.78 12.66 3.35
N ILE A 31 -10.18 11.91 2.43
CA ILE A 31 -8.83 12.20 1.97
C ILE A 31 -8.92 13.20 0.83
N GLN A 32 -8.27 14.34 1.02
CA GLN A 32 -8.16 15.36 -0.01
C GLN A 32 -7.17 14.89 -1.07
N SER A 33 -7.66 14.68 -2.29
CA SER A 33 -6.80 14.40 -3.44
C SER A 33 -6.25 15.69 -4.02
N LYS A 34 -4.94 15.75 -4.25
CA LYS A 34 -4.30 16.80 -5.05
C LYS A 34 -3.72 16.16 -6.30
N GLU A 35 -3.79 16.87 -7.42
CA GLU A 35 -3.17 16.37 -8.65
C GLU A 35 -1.64 16.31 -8.46
N PRO A 36 -0.99 15.16 -8.74
CA PRO A 36 0.44 15.04 -8.55
C PRO A 36 1.21 15.96 -9.50
N THR A 37 2.27 16.61 -8.99
CA THR A 37 3.18 17.42 -9.82
C THR A 37 4.26 16.56 -10.50
N ASP A 38 4.65 15.46 -9.87
CA ASP A 38 5.64 14.52 -10.40
C ASP A 38 5.07 13.78 -11.65
N PRO A 39 5.79 13.73 -12.79
CA PRO A 39 5.34 13.04 -13.99
C PRO A 39 5.08 11.54 -13.80
N GLN A 40 5.91 10.83 -13.03
CA GLN A 40 5.72 9.41 -12.74
C GLN A 40 4.50 9.21 -11.84
N ALA A 41 4.28 10.09 -10.85
CA ALA A 41 3.06 10.05 -10.04
C ALA A 41 1.79 10.23 -10.89
N ARG A 42 1.79 11.16 -11.86
CA ARG A 42 0.66 11.34 -12.79
C ARG A 42 0.42 10.11 -13.66
N GLN A 43 1.48 9.49 -14.16
CA GLN A 43 1.38 8.25 -14.94
C GLN A 43 0.81 7.09 -14.11
N ILE A 44 1.27 6.94 -12.86
CA ILE A 44 0.73 5.96 -11.91
C ILE A 44 -0.75 6.22 -11.68
N LYS A 45 -1.12 7.45 -11.29
CA LYS A 45 -2.51 7.84 -11.05
C LYS A 45 -3.40 7.53 -12.26
N ALA A 46 -3.01 7.99 -13.46
CA ALA A 46 -3.76 7.74 -14.68
C ALA A 46 -3.82 6.25 -15.06
N GLY A 47 -2.80 5.45 -14.75
CA GLY A 47 -2.81 4.00 -14.94
C GLY A 47 -3.80 3.30 -14.01
N LEU A 48 -3.86 3.73 -12.75
CA LEU A 48 -4.78 3.19 -11.75
C LEU A 48 -6.23 3.59 -12.04
N GLU A 49 -6.47 4.85 -12.41
CA GLU A 49 -7.79 5.36 -12.80
C GLU A 49 -8.34 4.62 -14.04
N ARG A 50 -7.47 4.28 -15.01
CA ARG A 50 -7.85 3.42 -16.15
C ARG A 50 -8.26 2.00 -15.75
N ARG A 51 -7.80 1.51 -14.59
CA ARG A 51 -8.27 0.24 -14.00
C ARG A 51 -9.50 0.40 -13.10
N GLY A 52 -10.16 1.56 -13.15
CA GLY A 52 -11.38 1.83 -12.39
C GLY A 52 -11.15 2.17 -10.91
N MET A 53 -9.90 2.40 -10.49
CA MET A 53 -9.60 2.75 -9.10
C MET A 53 -9.72 4.26 -8.87
N LYS A 54 -10.31 4.65 -7.74
CA LYS A 54 -10.23 6.03 -7.25
C LYS A 54 -8.93 6.22 -6.49
N VAL A 55 -8.05 7.08 -7.00
CA VAL A 55 -6.75 7.40 -6.39
C VAL A 55 -6.87 8.68 -5.59
N TYR A 56 -6.54 8.61 -4.31
CA TYR A 56 -6.47 9.76 -3.43
C TYR A 56 -5.11 10.45 -3.47
N ASP A 57 -4.03 9.68 -3.44
CA ASP A 57 -2.68 10.22 -3.42
C ASP A 57 -1.66 9.22 -4.00
N VAL A 58 -0.52 9.73 -4.45
CA VAL A 58 0.63 8.95 -4.86
C VAL A 58 1.85 9.44 -4.09
N VAL A 59 2.38 8.59 -3.21
CA VAL A 59 3.54 8.86 -2.38
C VAL A 59 4.80 8.45 -3.12
N ILE A 60 5.73 9.40 -3.25
CA ILE A 60 7.07 9.15 -3.80
C ILE A 60 8.11 9.58 -2.77
N ARG A 61 8.97 8.63 -2.40
CA ARG A 61 10.16 8.89 -1.60
C ARG A 61 11.36 8.29 -2.32
N ARG A 62 12.24 9.15 -2.81
CA ARG A 62 13.50 8.71 -3.42
C ARG A 62 14.38 8.04 -2.35
N ALA A 63 15.26 7.14 -2.79
CA ALA A 63 16.22 6.48 -1.91
C ALA A 63 17.14 7.51 -1.23
N GLN A 64 17.45 7.31 0.04
CA GLN A 64 18.34 8.17 0.83
C GLN A 64 19.40 7.31 1.53
N GLY A 65 20.60 7.27 0.95
CA GLY A 65 21.69 6.45 1.45
C GLY A 65 21.37 4.96 1.36
N ARG A 66 21.20 4.31 2.52
CA ARG A 66 20.86 2.88 2.60
C ARG A 66 19.36 2.61 2.55
N ASP A 67 18.53 3.63 2.69
CA ASP A 67 17.09 3.47 2.70
C ASP A 67 16.57 3.29 1.27
N PRO A 68 15.74 2.26 1.02
CA PRO A 68 15.18 2.04 -0.32
C PRO A 68 14.23 3.18 -0.71
N ALA A 69 14.11 3.40 -2.01
CA ALA A 69 13.04 4.22 -2.54
C ALA A 69 11.68 3.60 -2.18
N ILE A 70 10.69 4.44 -1.91
CA ILE A 70 9.31 4.03 -1.66
C ILE A 70 8.41 4.69 -2.68
N TRP A 71 7.56 3.88 -3.29
CA TRP A 71 6.50 4.31 -4.17
C TRP A 71 5.20 3.70 -3.68
N GLY A 72 4.17 4.52 -3.53
CA GLY A 72 2.88 4.01 -3.11
C GLY A 72 1.72 4.80 -3.66
N ALA A 73 0.58 4.14 -3.76
CA ALA A 73 -0.68 4.79 -4.13
C ALA A 73 -1.73 4.53 -3.04
N VAL A 74 -2.40 5.60 -2.63
CA VAL A 74 -3.52 5.56 -1.70
C VAL A 74 -4.79 5.59 -2.52
N THR A 75 -5.62 4.55 -2.39
CA THR A 75 -6.84 4.36 -3.18
C THR A 75 -8.04 4.13 -2.27
N ALA A 76 -9.25 4.35 -2.79
CA ALA A 76 -10.46 3.89 -2.14
C ALA A 76 -10.57 2.36 -2.22
N ALA A 77 -10.97 1.70 -1.14
CA ALA A 77 -11.41 0.31 -1.23
C ALA A 77 -12.63 0.23 -2.15
N LEU A 78 -12.65 -0.72 -3.09
CA LEU A 78 -13.76 -0.87 -4.04
C LEU A 78 -15.00 -1.53 -3.42
N TYR A 79 -14.87 -2.15 -2.25
CA TYR A 79 -15.90 -2.97 -1.60
C TYR A 79 -16.21 -2.45 -0.18
N GLY A 80 -17.46 -2.63 0.26
CA GLY A 80 -17.90 -2.31 1.62
C GLY A 80 -17.54 -3.39 2.66
N ALA A 81 -17.50 -4.66 2.24
CA ALA A 81 -17.09 -5.81 3.04
C ALA A 81 -15.98 -6.59 2.30
N PRO A 82 -14.71 -6.49 2.73
CA PRO A 82 -13.59 -7.15 2.06
C PRO A 82 -13.65 -8.67 2.16
N THR A 83 -13.46 -9.36 1.03
CA THR A 83 -12.81 -10.69 1.06
C THR A 83 -11.30 -10.50 0.95
N THR A 84 -10.52 -11.42 1.53
CA THR A 84 -9.06 -11.39 1.39
C THR A 84 -8.62 -11.35 -0.08
N ALA A 85 -9.33 -12.08 -0.95
CA ALA A 85 -9.03 -12.12 -2.38
C ALA A 85 -9.21 -10.77 -3.07
N ASP A 86 -10.31 -10.05 -2.80
CA ASP A 86 -10.58 -8.75 -3.43
C ASP A 86 -9.55 -7.69 -3.03
N VAL A 87 -9.17 -7.68 -1.75
CA VAL A 87 -8.16 -6.76 -1.21
C VAL A 87 -6.81 -6.99 -1.88
N MET A 88 -6.41 -8.26 -1.96
CA MET A 88 -5.17 -8.68 -2.59
C MET A 88 -5.15 -8.39 -4.08
N ASN A 89 -6.27 -8.60 -4.79
CA ASN A 89 -6.40 -8.27 -6.20
C ASN A 89 -6.26 -6.76 -6.45
N GLN A 90 -6.84 -5.92 -5.60
CA GLN A 90 -6.68 -4.47 -5.72
C GLN A 90 -5.24 -4.03 -5.42
N ALA A 91 -4.58 -4.64 -4.44
CA ALA A 91 -3.17 -4.38 -4.15
C ALA A 91 -2.27 -4.79 -5.33
N ALA A 92 -2.47 -5.99 -5.88
CA ALA A 92 -1.76 -6.51 -7.05
C ALA A 92 -1.93 -5.59 -8.27
N ASN A 93 -3.15 -5.13 -8.56
CA ASN A 93 -3.40 -4.16 -9.63
C ASN A 93 -2.64 -2.86 -9.42
N THR A 94 -2.53 -2.41 -8.18
CA THR A 94 -1.80 -1.19 -7.85
C THR A 94 -0.30 -1.35 -8.09
N TRP A 95 0.28 -2.45 -7.59
CA TRP A 95 1.70 -2.76 -7.80
C TRP A 95 2.04 -2.98 -9.26
N ASP A 96 1.17 -3.62 -10.03
CA ASP A 96 1.40 -3.87 -11.46
C ASP A 96 1.49 -2.56 -12.26
N VAL A 97 0.57 -1.61 -12.01
CA VAL A 97 0.66 -0.27 -12.61
C VAL A 97 1.95 0.43 -12.20
N MET A 98 2.28 0.45 -10.91
CA MET A 98 3.51 1.09 -10.43
C MET A 98 4.75 0.41 -11.05
N HIS A 99 4.82 -0.92 -11.06
CA HIS A 99 5.91 -1.67 -11.65
C HIS A 99 6.13 -1.30 -13.13
N SER A 100 5.05 -1.12 -13.90
CA SER A 100 5.11 -0.73 -15.31
C SER A 100 5.64 0.69 -15.54
N VAL A 101 5.40 1.62 -14.61
CA VAL A 101 5.89 3.01 -14.69
C VAL A 101 7.32 3.13 -14.17
N LEU A 102 7.67 2.31 -13.18
CA LEU A 102 8.92 2.40 -12.43
C LEU A 102 10.02 1.51 -12.98
N THR A 103 10.00 1.16 -14.27
CA THR A 103 10.90 0.14 -14.85
C THR A 103 12.38 0.43 -14.61
N GLN A 104 12.79 1.71 -14.58
CA GLN A 104 14.17 2.15 -14.32
C GLN A 104 14.55 2.24 -12.83
N GLU A 105 13.60 2.13 -11.91
CA GLU A 105 13.89 2.19 -10.48
C GLU A 105 14.63 0.92 -10.00
N PRO A 106 15.50 1.02 -8.97
CA PRO A 106 16.26 -0.11 -8.45
C PRO A 106 15.37 -1.27 -7.96
N ALA A 107 15.92 -2.48 -7.96
CA ALA A 107 15.26 -3.68 -7.46
C ALA A 107 14.81 -3.56 -5.98
N ALA A 108 15.58 -2.84 -5.16
CA ALA A 108 15.29 -2.60 -3.75
C ALA A 108 14.12 -1.64 -3.48
N THR A 109 13.51 -1.07 -4.52
CA THR A 109 12.37 -0.16 -4.40
C THR A 109 11.19 -0.86 -3.73
N VAL A 110 10.56 -0.24 -2.73
CA VAL A 110 9.36 -0.76 -2.06
C VAL A 110 8.12 -0.19 -2.73
N LEU A 111 7.21 -1.07 -3.14
CA LEU A 111 5.91 -0.76 -3.71
C LEU A 111 4.84 -0.89 -2.63
N ILE A 112 4.05 0.17 -2.40
CA ILE A 112 3.01 0.21 -1.37
C ILE A 112 1.64 0.41 -2.00
N ALA A 113 0.73 -0.54 -1.80
CA ALA A 113 -0.68 -0.35 -2.08
C ALA A 113 -1.40 0.00 -0.77
N ALA A 114 -1.92 1.22 -0.68
CA ALA A 114 -2.69 1.69 0.46
C ALA A 114 -4.17 1.80 0.07
N GLN A 115 -5.05 1.16 0.84
CA GLN A 115 -6.49 1.15 0.59
C GLN A 115 -7.24 1.71 1.78
N VAL A 116 -8.12 2.66 1.51
CA VAL A 116 -8.91 3.35 2.52
C VAL A 116 -10.24 2.63 2.61
N TRP A 117 -10.44 1.95 3.73
CA TRP A 117 -11.62 1.15 4.03
C TRP A 117 -12.26 1.64 5.32
N THR A 118 -13.46 2.22 5.22
CA THR A 118 -14.16 2.85 6.35
C THR A 118 -13.26 3.83 7.10
N ARG A 119 -12.82 3.51 8.33
CA ARG A 119 -11.89 4.27 9.17
C ARG A 119 -10.45 3.76 9.17
N TYR A 120 -10.17 2.71 8.41
CA TYR A 120 -8.88 2.03 8.37
C TYR A 120 -8.15 2.31 7.05
N ILE A 121 -6.83 2.41 7.13
CA ILE A 121 -5.95 2.38 5.96
C ILE A 121 -5.16 1.08 5.99
N LEU A 122 -5.41 0.23 5.02
CA LEU A 122 -4.74 -1.04 4.82
C LEU A 122 -3.52 -0.81 3.93
N ASN A 123 -2.32 -1.06 4.46
CA ASN A 123 -1.06 -0.92 3.73
C ASN A 123 -0.47 -2.29 3.44
N PHE A 124 -0.36 -2.61 2.15
CA PHE A 124 0.37 -3.77 1.65
C PHE A 124 1.66 -3.29 1.00
N ALA A 125 2.78 -3.91 1.37
CA ALA A 125 4.07 -3.53 0.82
C ALA A 125 4.89 -4.76 0.40
N VAL A 126 5.55 -4.64 -0.75
CA VAL A 126 6.43 -5.65 -1.34
C VAL A 126 7.60 -4.94 -2.02
N THR A 127 8.76 -5.59 -2.12
CA THR A 127 9.82 -5.02 -2.98
C THR A 127 9.49 -5.20 -4.46
N LYS A 128 10.00 -4.30 -5.30
CA LYS A 128 9.84 -4.37 -6.75
C LYS A 128 10.41 -5.68 -7.29
N GLN A 129 11.53 -6.16 -6.73
CA GLN A 129 12.12 -7.45 -7.09
C GLN A 129 11.19 -8.62 -6.78
N GLU A 130 10.66 -8.74 -5.56
CA GLU A 130 9.77 -9.84 -5.18
C GLU A 130 8.49 -9.86 -6.02
N TRP A 131 7.96 -8.69 -6.37
CA TRP A 131 6.83 -8.59 -7.29
C TRP A 131 7.18 -9.05 -8.71
N ALA A 132 8.35 -8.64 -9.22
CA ALA A 132 8.82 -9.07 -10.53
C ALA A 132 9.06 -10.59 -10.59
N ASP A 133 9.69 -11.15 -9.56
CA ASP A 133 9.92 -12.59 -9.43
C ASP A 133 8.60 -13.37 -9.38
N PHE A 134 7.60 -12.85 -8.65
CA PHE A 134 6.25 -13.40 -8.66
C PHE A 134 5.64 -13.39 -10.05
N LEU A 135 5.63 -12.24 -10.74
CA LEU A 135 5.05 -12.13 -12.09
C LEU A 135 5.72 -13.08 -13.07
N GLN A 136 7.05 -13.20 -13.02
CA GLN A 136 7.79 -14.13 -13.86
C GLN A 136 7.38 -15.57 -13.58
N ALA A 137 7.38 -15.99 -12.31
CA ALA A 137 7.03 -17.36 -11.92
C ALA A 137 5.55 -17.68 -12.26
N TRP A 138 4.65 -16.74 -12.01
CA TRP A 138 3.22 -16.87 -12.28
C TRP A 138 2.93 -17.03 -13.78
N ASN A 139 3.54 -16.20 -14.62
CA ASN A 139 3.33 -16.24 -16.08
C ASN A 139 3.99 -17.46 -16.74
N ALA A 140 5.06 -18.00 -16.14
CA ALA A 140 5.73 -19.20 -16.61
C ALA A 140 5.04 -20.51 -16.17
N ALA A 141 4.16 -20.45 -15.17
CA ALA A 141 3.49 -21.63 -14.60
C ALA A 141 2.61 -22.36 -15.61
N ARG A 142 2.69 -23.70 -15.61
CA ARG A 142 1.92 -24.60 -16.48
C ARG A 142 0.88 -25.43 -15.74
N SER A 143 0.80 -25.29 -14.42
CA SER A 143 -0.15 -26.00 -13.54
C SER A 143 -0.61 -25.10 -12.40
N ASP A 144 -1.73 -25.47 -11.78
CA ASP A 144 -2.27 -24.75 -10.62
C ASP A 144 -1.36 -24.84 -9.39
N ASP A 145 -0.66 -25.97 -9.20
CA ASP A 145 0.32 -26.13 -8.12
C ASP A 145 1.49 -25.14 -8.25
N GLN A 146 1.97 -24.91 -9.47
CA GLN A 146 3.03 -23.92 -9.71
C GLN A 146 2.54 -22.50 -9.47
N LYS A 147 1.30 -22.17 -9.85
CA LYS A 147 0.69 -20.88 -9.54
C LYS A 147 0.53 -20.68 -8.05
N LYS A 148 0.04 -21.70 -7.34
CA LYS A 148 -0.09 -21.69 -5.87
C LYS A 148 1.25 -21.45 -5.20
N ALA A 149 2.31 -22.15 -5.63
CA ALA A 149 3.65 -21.96 -5.10
C ALA A 149 4.19 -20.54 -5.33
N ALA A 150 3.92 -19.93 -6.50
CA ALA A 150 4.29 -18.55 -6.77
C ALA A 150 3.54 -17.55 -5.86
N ALA A 151 2.22 -17.72 -5.71
CA ALA A 151 1.41 -16.89 -4.82
C ALA A 151 1.85 -17.00 -3.35
N GLU A 152 2.11 -18.22 -2.87
CA GLU A 152 2.58 -18.44 -1.49
C GLU A 152 3.92 -17.74 -1.21
N ARG A 153 4.84 -17.71 -2.18
CA ARG A 153 6.11 -16.97 -2.04
C ARG A 153 5.87 -15.47 -1.93
N LEU A 154 5.03 -14.91 -2.79
CA LEU A 154 4.67 -13.49 -2.72
C LEU A 154 4.03 -13.14 -1.37
N ILE A 155 3.07 -13.94 -0.90
CA ILE A 155 2.39 -13.72 0.38
C ILE A 155 3.38 -13.72 1.55
N LYS A 156 4.40 -14.60 1.52
CA LYS A 156 5.45 -14.65 2.56
C LYS A 156 6.40 -13.43 2.52
N ALA A 157 6.67 -12.89 1.34
CA ALA A 157 7.52 -11.72 1.14
C ALA A 157 6.80 -10.42 1.53
N MET A 158 5.49 -10.36 1.30
CA MET A 158 4.68 -9.17 1.54
C MET A 158 4.53 -8.86 3.02
N SER A 159 4.53 -7.56 3.33
CA SER A 159 4.11 -7.04 4.63
C SER A 159 2.71 -6.40 4.55
N PHE A 160 1.93 -6.62 5.60
CA PHE A 160 0.59 -6.04 5.76
C PHE A 160 0.50 -5.34 7.12
N SER A 161 0.03 -4.09 7.11
CA SER A 161 -0.21 -3.28 8.30
C SER A 161 -1.50 -2.47 8.17
N VAL A 162 -2.12 -2.12 9.29
CA VAL A 162 -3.41 -1.42 9.33
C VAL A 162 -3.31 -0.21 10.24
N TRP A 163 -3.61 0.96 9.69
CA TRP A 163 -3.71 2.20 10.45
C TRP A 163 -5.16 2.52 10.77
N ASP A 164 -5.49 2.62 12.05
CA ASP A 164 -6.78 3.12 12.54
C ASP A 164 -6.72 4.66 12.57
N VAL A 165 -7.42 5.29 11.63
CA VAL A 165 -7.38 6.75 11.45
C VAL A 165 -8.03 7.47 12.63
N GLU A 166 -9.09 6.89 13.19
CA GLU A 166 -9.87 7.48 14.28
C GLU A 166 -9.06 7.50 15.58
N ASN A 167 -8.48 6.35 15.93
CA ASN A 167 -7.69 6.19 17.14
C ASN A 167 -6.22 6.59 16.96
N ARG A 168 -5.82 6.96 15.74
CA ARG A 168 -4.44 7.36 15.36
C ARG A 168 -3.39 6.35 15.83
N ARG A 169 -3.64 5.07 15.59
CA ARG A 169 -2.77 3.97 16.02
C ARG A 169 -2.69 2.87 14.99
N TRP A 170 -1.61 2.09 15.04
CA TRP A 170 -1.53 0.82 14.33
C TRP A 170 -2.45 -0.20 15.02
N ALA A 171 -3.33 -0.81 14.25
CA ALA A 171 -4.18 -1.90 14.73
C ALA A 171 -3.38 -3.21 14.76
N ASP A 172 -3.71 -4.10 15.70
CA ASP A 172 -3.18 -5.46 15.66
C ASP A 172 -3.70 -6.17 14.41
N ARG A 173 -2.78 -6.69 13.59
CA ARG A 173 -3.11 -7.29 12.31
C ARG A 173 -4.00 -8.53 12.45
N LYS A 174 -3.70 -9.37 13.43
CA LYS A 174 -4.42 -10.64 13.63
C LYS A 174 -5.84 -10.38 14.10
N ASP A 175 -5.98 -9.50 15.09
CA ASP A 175 -7.28 -9.08 15.60
C ASP A 175 -8.13 -8.42 14.50
N PHE A 176 -7.51 -7.55 13.69
CA PHE A 176 -8.17 -6.90 12.57
C PHE A 176 -8.69 -7.90 11.54
N VAL A 177 -7.85 -8.81 11.06
CA VAL A 177 -8.24 -9.83 10.06
C VAL A 177 -9.40 -10.67 10.58
N ASN A 178 -9.28 -11.21 11.80
CA ASN A 178 -10.30 -12.08 12.40
C ASN A 178 -11.67 -11.40 12.56
N LYS A 179 -11.69 -10.07 12.74
CA LYS A 179 -12.93 -9.30 12.96
C LYS A 179 -13.59 -8.83 11.67
N HIS A 180 -12.83 -8.67 10.59
CA HIS A 180 -13.26 -7.89 9.44
C HIS A 180 -13.22 -8.63 8.10
N PHE A 181 -12.56 -9.78 8.05
CA PHE A 181 -12.47 -10.59 6.84
C PHE A 181 -13.24 -11.89 7.09
N ALA A 182 -14.13 -12.22 6.17
CA ALA A 182 -14.65 -13.57 6.06
C ALA A 182 -13.61 -14.41 5.28
N ASP A 183 -13.41 -15.65 5.72
CA ASP A 183 -12.63 -16.64 4.96
C ASP A 183 -13.28 -16.91 3.59
#